data_AF-A0A844GQX7-F1
#
_entry.id   AF-A0A844GQX7-F1
#
_cell.length_a   1.000
_cell.length_b   1.000
_cell.length_c   1.000
_cell.angle_alpha   90.00
_cell.angle_beta   90.00
_cell.angle_gamma   90.00
#
_symmetry.space_group_name_H-M   'P 1'
#
loop_
_entity.id
_entity.type
_entity.pdbx_description
1 polymer ?
#
loop_
_entity_poly.entity_id
_entity_poly.type
_entity_poly.pdbx_seq_one_letter_code
_entity_poly.pdbx_strand_id
1 'polypeptide(L)'
;MHNYKLNNLTPFKSKWKNTPTKLIRIPEILESKILAYAHSLDNNQNADNSLVTVKLKEIIVKIDNKEKGYKNNSASQLIKDLKELFE
;
A
#
# COMPACT_ATOMS: atom_id res chain seq x y z
N MET A 1 23.93 -23.54 -35.64
CA MET A 1 23.29 -22.41 -34.92
C MET A 1 21.86 -22.80 -34.62
N HIS A 2 21.48 -22.93 -33.34
CA HIS A 2 20.13 -23.32 -32.95
C HIS A 2 19.19 -22.10 -33.03
N ASN A 3 18.20 -22.16 -33.92
CA ASN A 3 17.14 -21.17 -34.05
C ASN A 3 16.10 -21.40 -32.95
N TYR A 4 16.29 -20.80 -31.78
CA TYR A 4 15.25 -20.77 -30.75
C TYR A 4 14.16 -19.80 -31.19
N LYS A 5 12.99 -20.34 -31.52
CA LYS A 5 11.77 -19.54 -31.75
C LYS A 5 11.36 -18.89 -30.42
N LEU A 6 11.63 -17.59 -30.28
CA LEU A 6 11.24 -16.76 -29.12
C LEU A 6 9.72 -16.47 -29.08
N ASN A 7 8.90 -17.40 -29.58
CA ASN A 7 7.48 -17.19 -29.84
C ASN A 7 6.64 -16.97 -28.58
N ASN A 8 7.21 -17.28 -27.40
CA ASN A 8 6.55 -17.15 -26.10
C ASN A 8 7.13 -16.02 -25.24
N LEU A 9 8.09 -15.25 -25.75
CA LEU A 9 8.62 -14.10 -25.04
C LEU A 9 7.79 -12.87 -25.37
N THR A 10 7.01 -12.40 -24.40
CA THR A 10 6.38 -11.09 -24.49
C THR A 10 7.44 -10.01 -24.30
N PRO A 11 7.41 -8.92 -25.07
CA PRO A 11 8.30 -7.79 -24.83
C PRO A 11 8.14 -7.29 -23.39
N PHE A 12 9.25 -7.10 -22.69
CA PHE A 12 9.22 -6.50 -21.37
C PHE A 12 8.65 -5.08 -21.46
N LYS A 13 7.42 -4.90 -20.98
CA LYS A 13 6.79 -3.58 -20.91
C LYS A 13 7.29 -2.89 -19.64
N SER A 14 8.16 -1.90 -19.80
CA SER A 14 8.59 -1.06 -18.69
C SER A 14 7.38 -0.42 -18.00
N LYS A 15 7.34 -0.48 -16.67
CA LYS A 15 6.37 0.24 -15.84
C LYS A 15 6.65 1.75 -15.78
N TRP A 16 7.89 2.15 -16.06
CA TRP A 16 8.31 3.55 -16.04
C TRP A 16 8.01 4.22 -17.36
N LYS A 17 7.33 5.37 -17.32
CA LYS A 17 7.16 6.24 -18.48
C LYS A 17 8.50 6.88 -18.82
N ASN A 18 8.80 7.02 -20.10
CA ASN A 18 9.98 7.74 -20.56
C ASN A 18 9.75 9.25 -20.40
N THR A 19 9.91 9.76 -19.18
CA THR A 19 9.79 11.17 -18.82
C THR A 19 11.15 11.72 -18.39
N PRO A 20 11.42 13.04 -18.55
CA PRO A 20 12.66 13.63 -18.08
C PRO A 20 12.94 13.30 -16.60
N THR A 21 14.16 12.85 -16.31
CA THR A 21 14.60 12.51 -14.95
C THR A 21 15.44 13.64 -14.37
N LYS A 22 15.40 13.80 -13.04
CA LYS A 22 16.18 14.79 -12.30
C LYS A 22 16.92 14.10 -11.16
N LEU A 23 18.22 14.38 -11.03
CA LEU A 23 19.01 13.93 -9.90
C LEU A 23 18.68 14.77 -8.66
N ILE A 24 18.40 14.09 -7.55
CA ILE A 24 18.19 14.71 -6.24
C ILE A 24 19.16 14.09 -5.23
N ARG A 25 19.63 14.89 -4.26
CA ARG A 25 20.42 14.39 -3.13
C ARG A 25 19.50 14.24 -1.92
N ILE A 26 19.70 13.18 -1.15
CA ILE A 26 18.92 12.88 0.05
C ILE A 26 19.86 12.63 1.24
N PRO A 27 19.42 12.85 2.48
CA PRO A 27 20.12 12.37 3.66
C PRO A 27 20.26 10.85 3.66
N GLU A 28 21.43 10.35 4.07
CA GLU A 28 21.75 8.92 4.11
C GLU A 28 20.77 8.12 4.98
N ILE A 29 20.30 8.70 6.10
CA ILE A 29 19.30 8.08 6.98
C ILE A 29 17.97 7.74 6.28
N LEU A 30 17.66 8.39 5.15
CA LEU A 30 16.44 8.15 4.39
C LEU A 30 16.63 7.14 3.25
N GLU A 31 17.87 6.82 2.87
CA GLU A 31 18.18 5.97 1.72
C GLU A 31 17.48 4.61 1.82
N SER A 32 17.68 3.89 2.92
CA SER A 32 17.10 2.55 3.10
C SER A 32 15.57 2.58 3.07
N LYS A 33 14.93 3.63 3.61
CA LYS A 33 13.47 3.77 3.63
C LYS A 33 12.92 4.03 2.23
N ILE A 34 13.56 4.91 1.47
CA ILE A 34 13.16 5.24 0.10
C ILE A 34 13.34 4.03 -0.81
N LEU A 35 14.46 3.33 -0.70
CA LEU A 35 14.71 2.10 -1.45
C LEU A 35 13.68 1.01 -1.11
N ALA A 36 13.42 0.78 0.18
CA ALA A 36 12.42 -0.19 0.61
C ALA A 36 11.02 0.14 0.04
N TYR A 37 10.64 1.42 0.07
CA TYR A 37 9.37 1.87 -0.51
C TYR A 37 9.32 1.73 -2.04
N ALA A 38 10.41 2.06 -2.75
CA ALA A 38 10.49 1.85 -4.19
C ALA A 38 10.36 0.35 -4.54
N HIS A 39 11.01 -0.53 -3.78
CA HIS A 39 10.89 -1.98 -3.96
C HIS A 39 9.47 -2.50 -3.67
N SER A 40 8.76 -1.94 -2.69
CA SER A 40 7.36 -2.34 -2.41
C SER A 40 6.43 -1.96 -3.57
N LEU A 41 6.58 -0.75 -4.12
CA LEU A 41 5.85 -0.32 -5.32
C LEU A 41 6.17 -1.24 -6.51
N ASP A 42 7.45 -1.59 -6.66
CA ASP A 42 7.94 -2.40 -7.76
C ASP A 42 7.39 -3.82 -7.78
N ASN A 43 7.21 -4.40 -6.59
CA ASN A 43 6.67 -5.75 -6.42
C ASN A 43 5.14 -5.78 -6.39
N ASN A 44 4.47 -4.65 -6.69
CA ASN A 44 3.04 -4.46 -6.52
C ASN A 44 2.56 -4.85 -5.11
N GLN A 45 3.49 -4.85 -4.16
CA GLN A 45 3.24 -4.92 -2.73
C GLN A 45 2.84 -3.52 -2.32
N ASN A 46 1.72 -3.03 -2.85
CA ASN A 46 0.99 -2.02 -2.13
C ASN A 46 0.55 -2.66 -0.82
N ALA A 47 1.43 -2.54 0.16
CA ALA A 47 1.02 -2.42 1.53
C ALA A 47 0.08 -1.22 1.56
N ASP A 48 -1.20 -1.50 1.37
CA ASP A 48 -2.31 -0.70 1.88
C ASP A 48 -2.20 -0.71 3.42
N ASN A 49 -1.08 -0.15 3.89
CA ASN A 49 -0.70 0.21 5.24
C ASN A 49 -0.73 1.74 5.31
N SER A 50 -1.60 2.39 4.52
CA SER A 50 -2.01 3.73 4.91
C SER A 50 -2.47 3.63 6.37
N LEU A 51 -2.12 4.60 7.20
CA LEU A 51 -2.54 4.62 8.59
C LEU A 51 -4.06 4.41 8.71
N VAL A 52 -4.81 4.96 7.74
CA VAL A 52 -6.26 4.76 7.58
C VAL A 52 -6.59 3.29 7.36
N THR A 53 -5.90 2.58 6.47
CA THR A 53 -6.16 1.17 6.19
C THR A 53 -5.83 0.26 7.38
N VAL A 54 -4.79 0.59 8.15
CA VAL A 54 -4.47 -0.12 9.40
C VAL A 54 -5.58 0.10 10.43
N LYS A 55 -5.97 1.36 10.68
CA LYS A 55 -7.06 1.69 11.60
C LYS A 55 -8.41 1.08 11.17
N LEU A 56 -8.70 1.01 9.87
CA LEU A 56 -9.91 0.36 9.36
C LEU A 56 -9.90 -1.16 9.61
N LYS A 57 -8.76 -1.83 9.44
CA LYS A 57 -8.61 -3.26 9.78
C LYS A 57 -8.88 -3.49 11.28
N GLU A 58 -8.37 -2.62 12.15
CA GLU A 58 -8.66 -2.69 13.58
C GLU A 58 -10.15 -2.52 13.89
N ILE A 59 -10.82 -1.55 13.26
CA ILE A 59 -12.28 -1.35 13.42
C ILE A 59 -13.07 -2.59 12.99
N ILE A 60 -12.69 -3.23 11.88
CA ILE A 60 -13.33 -4.47 11.41
C ILE A 60 -13.22 -5.58 12.47
N VAL A 61 -12.03 -5.78 13.06
CA VAL A 61 -11.84 -6.77 14.13
C VAL A 61 -12.75 -6.49 15.32
N LYS A 62 -12.92 -5.22 15.72
CA LYS A 62 -13.81 -4.84 16.83
C LYS A 62 -15.29 -5.09 16.50
N ILE A 63 -15.69 -4.91 15.24
CA ILE A 63 -17.05 -5.24 14.75
C ILE A 63 -17.28 -6.75 14.82
N ASP A 64 -16.34 -7.56 14.32
CA ASP A 64 -16.44 -9.02 14.31
C ASP A 64 -16.54 -9.59 15.73
N ASN A 65 -15.78 -9.02 16.67
CA ASN A 65 -15.81 -9.37 18.09
C ASN A 65 -17.05 -8.83 18.83
N LYS A 66 -17.91 -8.04 18.18
CA LYS A 66 -19.09 -7.38 18.78
C LYS A 66 -18.72 -6.62 20.04
N GLU A 67 -17.62 -5.88 20.02
CA GLU A 67 -17.17 -5.09 21.16
C GLU A 67 -18.19 -4.02 21.56
N LYS A 68 -18.13 -3.57 22.82
CA LYS A 68 -19.05 -2.54 23.33
C LYS A 68 -18.86 -1.25 22.52
N GLY A 69 -19.93 -0.75 21.92
CA GLY A 69 -19.88 0.42 21.05
C GLY A 69 -19.66 0.14 19.56
N TYR A 70 -19.55 -1.15 19.16
CA TYR A 70 -19.48 -1.63 17.76
C TYR A 70 -20.61 -2.61 17.40
N LYS A 71 -21.66 -2.73 18.23
CA LYS A 71 -22.81 -3.62 17.99
C LYS A 71 -23.89 -2.90 17.16
N ASN A 72 -24.74 -3.67 16.46
CA ASN A 72 -25.83 -3.12 15.62
C ASN A 72 -26.74 -2.11 16.35
N ASN A 73 -26.98 -2.30 17.65
CA ASN A 73 -27.84 -1.42 18.46
C ASN A 73 -27.04 -0.47 19.37
N SER A 74 -25.72 -0.43 19.24
CA SER A 74 -24.82 0.40 20.04
C SER A 74 -23.52 0.61 19.25
N ALA A 75 -23.57 1.57 18.31
CA ALA A 75 -22.49 1.89 17.38
C ALA A 75 -21.79 3.24 17.69
N SER A 76 -22.00 3.79 18.89
CA SER A 76 -21.48 5.11 19.26
C SER A 76 -19.95 5.21 19.18
N GLN A 77 -19.24 4.13 19.53
CA GLN A 77 -17.77 4.08 19.46
C GLN A 77 -17.30 3.91 18.01
N LEU A 78 -17.97 3.07 17.23
CA LEU A 78 -17.71 2.94 15.79
C LEU A 78 -17.83 4.29 15.07
N ILE A 79 -18.90 5.05 15.34
CA ILE A 79 -19.12 6.37 14.72
C ILE A 79 -18.01 7.35 15.12
N LYS A 80 -17.55 7.32 16.37
CA LYS A 80 -16.45 8.17 16.84
C LYS A 80 -15.14 7.83 16.12
N ASP A 81 -14.77 6.55 16.11
CA ASP A 81 -13.55 6.08 15.47
C ASP A 81 -13.55 6.39 13.97
N LEU A 82 -14.69 6.26 13.29
CA LEU A 82 -14.83 6.62 11.88
C LEU A 82 -14.64 8.12 11.62
N LYS A 83 -15.13 9.00 12.51
CA LYS A 83 -14.92 10.45 12.39
C LYS A 83 -13.45 10.83 12.56
N GLU A 84 -12.76 10.18 13.49
CA GLU A 84 -11.33 10.38 13.76
C GLU A 84 -10.41 9.91 12.61
N LEU A 85 -10.95 9.19 11.62
CA LEU A 85 -10.21 8.88 10.39
C LEU A 85 -10.13 10.06 9.40
N PHE A 86 -10.99 11.07 9.58
CA PHE A 86 -11.09 12.23 8.69
C PHE A 86 -10.65 13.54 9.35
N GLU A 87 -10.32 13.52 10.65
CA GLU A 87 -9.69 14.62 11.40
C GLU A 87 -8.16 14.45 11.41
#